data_AF-A0A6A6YDL6-F1
#
_entry.id   AF-A0A6A6YDL6-F1
#
_cell.length_a   1.000
_cell.length_b   1.000
_cell.length_c   1.000
_cell.angle_alpha   90.00
_cell.angle_beta   90.00
_cell.angle_gamma   90.00
#
_symmetry.space_group_name_H-M   'P 1'
#
loop_
_entity.id
_entity.type
_entity.pdbx_description
1 polymer ?
#
loop_
_entity_poly.entity_id
_entity_poly.type
_entity_poly.pdbx_seq_one_letter_code
_entity_poly.pdbx_strand_id
1 'polypeptide(L)'
;MATSVDNEYQYPPLADPLRDVRLIDLLPGELGDEIRIKIFHAPIGETAKLVDNRLDLAKLKELLPEPWFVQSTVEGRYIFENPHKLGRGSWQWACPVEDVSPSTYLQPGDGVERSQPRYEALS
;
A
#
# COMPACT_ATOMS: atom_id res chain seq x y z
N MET A 1 24.94 46.91 3.78
CA MET A 1 25.37 45.62 3.22
C MET A 1 25.11 44.57 4.27
N ALA A 2 24.06 43.75 4.09
CA ALA A 2 23.75 42.66 5.00
C ALA A 2 24.21 41.37 4.32
N THR A 3 25.15 40.68 4.94
CA THR A 3 25.67 39.38 4.51
C THR A 3 24.57 38.34 4.69
N SER A 4 24.01 37.82 3.59
CA SER A 4 23.21 36.59 3.60
C SER A 4 24.14 35.46 4.02
N VAL A 5 23.91 34.90 5.20
CA VAL A 5 24.52 33.63 5.57
C VAL A 5 23.67 32.58 4.88
N ASP A 6 24.15 32.06 3.76
CA ASP A 6 23.56 30.88 3.12
C ASP A 6 23.77 29.69 4.05
N ASN A 7 22.86 29.56 5.01
CA ASN A 7 22.89 28.51 6.00
C ASN A 7 22.25 27.28 5.35
N GLU A 8 23.03 26.61 4.51
CA GLU A 8 22.61 25.37 3.86
C GLU A 8 22.09 24.39 4.92
N TYR A 9 20.94 23.77 4.61
CA TYR A 9 20.36 22.77 5.49
C TYR A 9 21.36 21.62 5.70
N GLN A 10 21.80 21.45 6.94
CA GLN A 10 22.62 20.31 7.34
C GLN A 10 21.71 19.09 7.45
N TYR A 11 22.12 17.97 6.86
CA TYR A 11 21.32 16.74 6.82
C TYR A 11 21.66 15.83 8.02
N PRO A 12 20.94 15.90 9.15
CA PRO A 12 21.25 15.06 10.31
C PRO A 12 20.87 13.60 10.01
N PRO A 13 21.58 12.61 10.58
CA PRO A 13 21.13 11.22 10.53
C PRO A 13 19.75 11.05 11.19
N LEU A 14 19.02 10.02 10.79
CA LEU A 14 17.79 9.61 11.48
C LEU A 14 18.14 9.04 12.85
N ALA A 15 17.24 9.19 13.83
CA ALA A 15 17.46 8.63 15.17
C ALA A 15 17.38 7.09 15.12
N ASP A 16 16.39 6.55 14.41
CA ASP A 16 16.32 5.15 14.00
C ASP A 16 16.24 5.02 12.46
N PRO A 17 17.33 4.66 11.77
CA PRO A 17 17.32 4.52 10.30
C PRO A 17 16.36 3.47 9.74
N LEU A 18 15.86 2.54 10.55
CA LEU A 18 14.92 1.49 10.11
C LEU A 18 13.47 1.87 10.34
N ARG A 19 13.20 2.86 11.19
CA ARG A 19 11.85 3.17 11.68
C ARG A 19 11.48 4.62 11.57
N ASP A 20 12.43 5.52 11.39
CA ASP A 20 12.15 6.93 11.23
C ASP A 20 12.17 7.33 9.75
N VAL A 21 11.36 8.33 9.41
CA VAL A 21 11.37 9.01 8.13
C VAL A 21 11.46 10.51 8.32
N ARG A 22 11.88 11.22 7.27
CA ARG A 22 11.80 12.68 7.22
C ARG A 22 10.53 13.08 6.50
N LEU A 23 9.81 14.01 7.10
CA LEU A 23 8.64 14.63 6.53
C LEU A 23 8.90 16.13 6.35
N ILE A 24 8.17 16.71 5.42
CA ILE A 24 8.21 18.14 5.13
C ILE A 24 6.79 18.70 5.30
N ASP A 25 6.66 19.70 6.17
CA ASP A 25 5.50 20.58 6.13
C ASP A 25 5.80 21.72 5.14
N LEU A 26 5.00 21.81 4.09
CA LEU A 26 4.95 23.00 3.25
C LEU A 26 4.12 24.06 3.96
N LEU A 27 4.75 25.20 4.31
CA LEU A 27 4.06 26.27 4.99
C LEU A 27 3.19 27.05 3.98
N PRO A 28 2.01 27.55 4.38
CA PRO A 28 1.16 28.37 3.52
C PRO A 28 1.91 29.62 3.01
N GLY A 29 1.60 30.01 1.77
CA GLY A 29 2.10 31.21 1.11
C GLY A 29 1.23 31.58 -0.08
N GLU A 30 1.43 32.78 -0.61
CA GLU A 30 0.77 33.27 -1.82
C GLU A 30 1.54 32.87 -3.08
N LEU A 31 0.91 33.01 -4.24
CA LEU A 31 1.58 32.78 -5.51
C LEU A 31 2.74 33.76 -5.69
N GLY A 32 3.95 33.23 -5.85
CA GLY A 32 5.16 34.02 -6.02
C GLY A 32 5.96 34.25 -4.73
N ASP A 33 5.43 33.80 -3.58
CA ASP A 33 6.21 33.77 -2.35
C ASP A 33 7.33 32.73 -2.44
N GLU A 34 8.41 32.99 -1.70
CA GLU A 34 9.45 31.99 -1.47
C GLU A 34 8.85 30.76 -0.77
N ILE A 35 9.22 29.58 -1.26
CA ILE A 35 8.78 28.32 -0.67
C ILE A 35 9.39 28.18 0.73
N ARG A 36 8.53 28.09 1.75
CA ARG A 36 8.95 27.84 3.13
C ARG A 36 8.55 26.44 3.54
N ILE A 37 9.54 25.69 4.04
CA ILE A 37 9.34 24.32 4.49
C ILE A 37 9.86 24.12 5.91
N LYS A 38 9.28 23.16 6.61
CA LYS A 38 9.80 22.64 7.87
C LYS A 38 10.08 21.15 7.71
N ILE A 39 11.34 20.76 7.89
CA ILE A 39 11.76 19.36 7.89
C ILE A 39 11.72 18.83 9.33
N PHE A 40 11.12 17.66 9.54
CA PHE A 40 11.10 16.99 10.84
C PHE A 40 11.17 15.47 10.67
N HIS A 41 11.56 14.77 11.75
CA HIS A 41 11.60 13.31 11.78
C HIS A 41 10.32 12.77 12.43
N ALA A 42 9.79 11.67 11.88
CA ALA A 42 8.64 10.97 12.43
C ALA A 42 8.83 9.45 12.31
N PRO A 43 8.35 8.65 13.28
CA PRO A 43 8.39 7.21 13.16
C PRO A 43 7.36 6.71 12.12
N ILE A 44 7.79 5.80 11.25
CA ILE A 44 6.90 4.86 10.56
C ILE A 44 6.29 3.96 11.63
N GLY A 45 4.99 4.12 11.86
CA GLY A 45 4.24 3.19 12.68
C GLY A 45 4.35 1.77 12.14
N GLU A 46 4.54 0.79 13.01
CA GLU A 46 4.34 -0.61 12.63
C GLU A 46 2.88 -0.76 12.18
N THR A 47 2.68 -1.14 10.92
CA THR A 47 1.38 -1.69 10.54
C THR A 47 1.21 -2.99 11.30
N ALA A 48 0.12 -3.11 12.06
CA ALA A 48 -0.20 -4.34 12.74
C ALA A 48 -0.16 -5.47 11.68
N LYS A 49 0.68 -6.49 11.91
CA LYS A 49 0.69 -7.67 11.05
C LYS A 49 -0.68 -8.31 11.17
N LEU A 50 -1.51 -8.07 10.17
CA LEU A 50 -2.82 -8.69 10.11
C LEU A 50 -2.61 -10.19 9.91
N VAL A 51 -3.28 -10.99 10.74
CA VAL A 51 -3.22 -12.45 10.65
C VAL A 51 -3.85 -12.87 9.33
N ASP A 52 -3.08 -13.62 8.53
CA ASP A 52 -3.56 -14.18 7.28
C ASP A 52 -4.38 -15.45 7.55
N ASN A 53 -5.70 -15.31 7.50
CA ASN A 53 -6.66 -16.39 7.71
C ASN A 53 -7.18 -16.97 6.38
N ARG A 54 -6.53 -16.66 5.25
CA ARG A 54 -6.92 -17.19 3.95
C ARG A 54 -6.73 -18.70 3.89
N LEU A 55 -7.52 -19.34 3.04
CA LEU A 55 -7.26 -20.69 2.60
C LEU A 55 -5.94 -20.74 1.84
N ASP A 56 -5.20 -21.81 2.04
CA ASP A 56 -4.03 -22.09 1.21
C ASP A 56 -4.46 -22.25 -0.27
N LEU A 57 -3.50 -22.00 -1.16
CA LEU A 57 -3.74 -22.03 -2.61
C LEU A 57 -4.24 -23.41 -3.08
N ALA A 58 -3.84 -24.50 -2.43
CA ALA A 58 -4.24 -25.85 -2.81
C ALA A 58 -5.73 -26.08 -2.53
N LYS A 59 -6.21 -25.72 -1.34
CA LYS A 59 -7.64 -25.78 -0.99
C LYS A 59 -8.50 -24.90 -1.88
N LEU A 60 -8.01 -23.70 -2.23
CA LEU A 60 -8.73 -22.84 -3.16
C LEU A 60 -8.84 -23.49 -4.55
N LYS A 61 -7.81 -24.19 -5.03
CA LYS A 61 -7.89 -24.94 -6.29
C LYS A 61 -8.92 -26.05 -6.25
N GLU A 62 -9.04 -26.77 -5.13
CA GLU A 62 -10.03 -27.84 -4.96
C GLU A 62 -11.49 -27.33 -4.94
N LEU A 63 -11.71 -26.10 -4.49
CA LEU A 63 -13.03 -25.48 -4.43
C LEU A 63 -13.52 -24.96 -5.79
N LEU A 64 -12.62 -24.78 -6.76
CA LEU A 64 -12.98 -24.14 -8.02
C LEU A 64 -13.58 -25.14 -9.01
N PRO A 65 -14.71 -24.81 -9.64
CA PRO A 65 -15.27 -25.62 -10.71
C PRO A 65 -14.44 -25.43 -11.99
N GLU A 66 -14.32 -26.46 -12.82
CA GLU A 66 -13.77 -26.30 -14.16
C GLU A 66 -14.60 -25.29 -14.98
N PRO A 67 -13.99 -24.42 -15.81
CA PRO A 67 -12.57 -24.35 -16.16
C PRO A 67 -11.79 -23.32 -15.33
N TRP A 68 -12.21 -23.00 -14.09
CA TRP A 68 -11.58 -21.95 -13.30
C TRP A 68 -10.25 -22.39 -12.68
N PHE A 69 -9.29 -21.47 -12.65
CA PHE A 69 -7.98 -21.65 -12.02
C PHE A 69 -7.70 -20.50 -11.06
N VAL A 70 -6.83 -20.75 -10.07
CA VAL A 70 -6.34 -19.72 -9.15
C VAL A 70 -4.82 -19.74 -9.10
N GLN A 71 -4.25 -18.53 -9.05
CA GLN A 71 -2.81 -18.30 -8.93
C GLN A 71 -2.53 -17.24 -7.87
N SER A 72 -1.34 -17.30 -7.28
CA SER A 72 -0.83 -16.23 -6.41
C SER A 72 -0.02 -15.22 -7.23
N THR A 73 -0.26 -13.93 -7.02
CA THR A 73 0.57 -12.87 -7.58
C THR A 73 1.89 -12.73 -6.82
N VAL A 74 2.83 -11.96 -7.37
CA VAL A 74 4.10 -11.62 -6.68
C VAL A 74 3.89 -10.86 -5.36
N GLU A 75 2.73 -10.22 -5.20
CA GLU A 75 2.32 -9.50 -3.98
C GLU A 75 1.65 -10.44 -2.96
N GLY A 76 1.47 -11.72 -3.31
CA GLY A 76 0.83 -12.72 -2.44
C GLY A 76 -0.70 -12.69 -2.48
N ARG A 77 -1.33 -11.97 -3.40
CA ARG A 77 -2.79 -11.95 -3.61
C ARG A 77 -3.23 -13.12 -4.49
N TYR A 78 -4.49 -13.54 -4.37
CA TYR A 78 -5.05 -14.57 -5.25
C TYR A 78 -5.82 -13.94 -6.40
N ILE A 79 -5.61 -14.48 -7.61
CA ILE A 79 -6.31 -14.08 -8.83
C ILE A 79 -6.90 -15.32 -9.51
N PHE A 80 -8.11 -15.19 -10.02
CA PHE A 80 -8.87 -16.27 -10.64
C PHE A 80 -8.92 -16.08 -12.15
N GLU A 81 -8.72 -17.17 -12.88
CA GLU A 81 -8.77 -17.18 -14.33
C GLU A 81 -9.82 -18.18 -14.85
N ASN A 82 -10.57 -17.79 -15.87
CA ASN A 82 -11.34 -18.70 -16.70
C ASN A 82 -10.80 -18.61 -18.15
N PRO A 83 -10.07 -19.64 -18.64
CA PRO A 83 -9.44 -19.60 -19.95
C PRO A 83 -10.44 -19.71 -21.10
N HIS A 84 -11.70 -20.07 -20.83
CA HIS A 84 -12.76 -20.08 -21.84
C HIS A 84 -13.33 -18.67 -22.09
N LYS A 85 -13.06 -17.70 -21.21
CA LYS A 85 -13.37 -16.29 -21.45
C LYS A 85 -12.22 -15.65 -22.21
N LEU A 86 -12.53 -14.90 -23.27
CA LEU A 86 -11.53 -14.18 -24.07
C LEU A 86 -11.27 -12.77 -23.53
N GLY A 87 -10.01 -12.33 -23.60
CA GLY A 87 -9.60 -10.96 -23.31
C GLY A 87 -9.67 -10.59 -21.83
N ARG A 88 -9.99 -9.32 -21.54
CA ARG A 88 -9.95 -8.74 -20.18
C ARG A 88 -10.90 -9.40 -19.16
N GLY A 89 -11.85 -10.23 -19.63
CA GLY A 89 -12.78 -10.98 -18.80
C GLY A 89 -12.30 -12.36 -18.37
N SER A 90 -11.09 -12.78 -18.79
CA SER A 90 -10.52 -14.06 -18.35
C SER A 90 -10.04 -14.02 -16.91
N TRP A 91 -9.59 -12.86 -16.41
CA TRP A 91 -9.07 -12.69 -15.05
C TRP A 91 -10.01 -11.90 -14.15
N GLN A 92 -10.15 -12.32 -12.89
CA GLN A 92 -10.90 -11.59 -11.87
C GLN A 92 -10.35 -11.81 -10.46
N TRP A 93 -10.59 -10.84 -9.58
CA TRP A 93 -10.21 -10.91 -8.16
C TRP A 93 -11.24 -11.62 -7.29
N ALA A 94 -12.51 -11.62 -7.69
CA ALA A 94 -13.57 -12.30 -6.95
C ALA A 94 -13.56 -13.80 -7.24
N CYS A 95 -13.71 -14.62 -6.21
CA CYS A 95 -13.92 -16.05 -6.40
C CYS A 95 -15.23 -16.27 -7.20
N PRO A 96 -15.23 -17.13 -8.23
CA PRO A 96 -16.44 -17.41 -9.03
C PRO A 96 -17.47 -18.27 -8.28
N VAL A 97 -17.15 -18.77 -7.08
CA VAL A 97 -18.02 -19.62 -6.27
C VAL A 97 -18.76 -18.76 -5.24
N GLU A 98 -20.09 -18.70 -5.31
CA GLU A 98 -20.91 -17.82 -4.48
C GLU A 98 -20.80 -18.11 -2.96
N ASP A 99 -20.61 -19.38 -2.59
CA ASP A 99 -20.52 -19.80 -1.18
C ASP A 99 -19.14 -19.55 -0.55
N VAL A 100 -18.16 -19.04 -1.31
CA VAL A 100 -16.82 -18.78 -0.81
C VAL A 100 -16.73 -17.33 -0.33
N SER A 101 -16.68 -17.15 1.00
CA SER A 101 -16.52 -15.84 1.62
C SER A 101 -15.23 -15.14 1.15
N PRO A 102 -15.25 -13.83 0.84
CA PRO A 102 -14.05 -13.06 0.50
C PRO A 102 -12.92 -13.17 1.51
N SER A 103 -13.24 -13.34 2.80
CA SER A 103 -12.24 -13.51 3.86
C SER A 103 -11.35 -14.75 3.69
N THR A 104 -11.74 -15.72 2.85
CA THR A 104 -10.95 -16.93 2.61
C THR A 104 -9.89 -16.75 1.53
N TYR A 105 -9.95 -15.68 0.72
CA TYR A 105 -9.02 -15.48 -0.40
C TYR A 105 -8.48 -14.04 -0.52
N LEU A 106 -9.15 -13.04 0.05
CA LEU A 106 -8.64 -11.66 0.11
C LEU A 106 -7.60 -11.51 1.20
N GLN A 107 -6.50 -10.82 0.87
CA GLN A 107 -5.43 -10.58 1.82
C GLN A 107 -5.95 -9.66 2.94
N PRO A 108 -5.56 -9.87 4.20
CA PRO A 108 -5.92 -8.96 5.27
C PRO A 108 -5.44 -7.54 4.94
N GLY A 109 -6.37 -6.57 4.92
CA GLY A 109 -6.11 -5.19 4.51
C GLY A 109 -6.66 -4.83 3.12
N ASP A 110 -6.94 -5.82 2.27
CA ASP A 110 -7.70 -5.63 1.03
C ASP A 110 -9.19 -5.53 1.39
N GLY A 111 -9.66 -4.32 1.68
CA GLY A 111 -11.05 -4.02 2.07
C GLY A 111 -11.23 -3.53 3.50
N VAL A 112 -10.17 -3.51 4.31
CA VAL A 112 -10.13 -2.73 5.55
C VAL A 112 -9.81 -1.30 5.13
N GLU A 113 -10.51 -0.30 5.68
CA GLU A 113 -10.11 1.10 5.53
C GLU A 113 -8.61 1.17 5.85
N ARG A 114 -7.79 1.40 4.81
CA ARG A 114 -6.36 1.65 4.98
C ARG A 114 -6.29 2.71 6.07
N SER A 115 -5.60 2.41 7.17
CA SER A 115 -5.35 3.37 8.23
C SER A 115 -5.06 4.71 7.56
N GLN A 116 -5.95 5.69 7.73
CA GLN A 116 -5.78 7.00 7.09
C GLN A 116 -4.39 7.47 7.45
N PRO A 117 -3.45 7.52 6.48
CA PRO A 117 -2.09 7.85 6.82
C PRO A 117 -2.14 9.28 7.35
N ARG A 118 -1.55 9.53 8.51
CA ARG A 118 -1.51 10.89 9.09
C ARG A 118 -0.82 11.90 8.16
N TYR A 119 -0.13 11.40 7.14
CA TYR A 119 0.63 12.15 6.16
C TYR A 119 0.31 11.58 4.77
N GLU A 120 -0.05 12.45 3.82
CA GLU A 120 -0.29 12.06 2.42
C GLU A 120 0.92 12.42 1.56
N ALA A 121 1.16 11.64 0.51
CA ALA A 121 2.16 11.99 -0.49
C ALA A 121 1.61 13.08 -1.41
N LEU A 122 2.38 14.15 -1.63
CA LEU A 122 2.06 15.14 -2.66
C LEU A 122 2.31 14.50 -4.04
N SER A 123 1.23 14.30 -4.81
CA SER A 123 1.25 13.77 -6.19
C SER A 123 1.01 14.84 -7.22
#